data_AF-A0AAV9WRN2-F1
#
_entry.id   AF-A0AAV9WRN2-F1
#
_cell.length_a   1.000
_cell.length_b   1.000
_cell.length_c   1.000
_cell.angle_alpha   90.00
_cell.angle_beta   90.00
_cell.angle_gamma   90.00
#
_symmetry.space_group_name_H-M   'P 1'
#
loop_
_entity.id
_entity.type
_entity.pdbx_description
1 polymer ?
#
loop_
_entity_poly.entity_id
_entity_poly.type
_entity_poly.pdbx_seq_one_letter_code
_entity_poly.pdbx_strand_id
1 'polypeptide(L)'
;MINSSGSTTTATSSNGGLRGRKLTTGWSLARFALRSRSSRPQENSKLTATYFDKLPVELLAQIFAQVHVNDLISLQCTSRSFHDVVDVNSALIVRQYIKVHSLTILSGLFPPSIIPSCNKPRYDVKYIVGLTRREQLCRELSGYLTERILERCLNTPIQRLKPKTRTVMETILTDELTDRMIYVFYFLTEYDRRRRQTLETLATHRSLVSSLPANNGPHPNLTRAELFRAFQISILGNFSDSILIQTHHTMHLLVKQIRLSVCPTPPHQKNDPWISMLLHKSGLRRITEFFAADMPYASHSIRKAFARAMQKDFDELEKVTVPLSPSVVEDDRDVPPPIREIWFDAAQEVMKKRGLEPHRMEGLALGMFGGIVVNDLMCTGCVGWLSR
;
A
#
# COMPACT_ATOMS: atom_id res chain seq x y z
N MET A 1 43.46 -37.72 -35.69
CA MET A 1 43.35 -38.49 -36.96
C MET A 1 41.87 -38.80 -37.15
N ILE A 2 41.16 -38.01 -37.97
CA ILE A 2 40.67 -38.37 -39.34
C ILE A 2 39.65 -39.52 -39.26
N ASN A 3 38.40 -39.50 -39.75
CA ASN A 3 37.57 -38.62 -40.58
C ASN A 3 36.09 -39.08 -40.40
N SER A 4 35.10 -38.18 -40.34
CA SER A 4 34.17 -37.79 -41.43
C SER A 4 33.01 -38.74 -41.73
N SER A 5 31.78 -38.21 -41.65
CA SER A 5 30.70 -38.14 -42.67
C SER A 5 29.35 -37.93 -41.97
N GLY A 6 28.64 -36.82 -42.23
CA GLY A 6 27.47 -36.75 -43.12
C GLY A 6 26.20 -37.15 -42.35
N SER A 7 25.05 -36.47 -42.34
CA SER A 7 24.43 -35.51 -43.25
C SER A 7 23.17 -34.94 -42.57
N THR A 8 22.81 -33.72 -42.99
CA THR A 8 21.57 -32.95 -42.85
C THR A 8 20.26 -33.66 -42.46
N THR A 9 19.52 -33.07 -41.51
CA THR A 9 18.09 -32.72 -41.67
C THR A 9 17.70 -31.59 -40.73
N THR A 10 17.17 -30.52 -41.33
CA THR A 10 16.54 -29.35 -40.71
C THR A 10 15.24 -29.73 -40.00
N ALA A 11 15.12 -29.40 -38.72
CA ALA A 11 13.85 -29.31 -38.01
C ALA A 11 13.75 -27.94 -37.34
N THR A 12 12.83 -27.15 -37.86
CA THR A 12 12.35 -25.85 -37.41
C THR A 12 11.79 -25.97 -35.99
N SER A 13 12.54 -25.54 -34.97
CA SER A 13 12.00 -25.34 -33.63
C SER A 13 11.32 -23.97 -33.56
N SER A 14 9.99 -23.97 -33.48
CA SER A 14 9.19 -22.80 -33.17
C SER A 14 9.52 -22.32 -31.75
N ASN A 15 10.37 -21.30 -31.66
CA ASN A 15 10.64 -20.53 -30.45
C ASN A 15 9.41 -19.72 -30.05
N GLY A 16 8.50 -20.35 -29.30
CA GLY A 16 7.35 -19.71 -28.65
C GLY A 16 7.68 -19.20 -27.24
N GLY A 17 8.81 -18.51 -27.07
CA GLY A 17 9.21 -17.90 -25.81
C GLY A 17 8.50 -16.56 -25.58
N LEU A 18 7.29 -16.58 -25.03
CA LEU A 18 6.60 -15.35 -24.62
C LEU A 18 7.09 -14.89 -23.24
N ARG A 19 8.14 -14.06 -23.31
CA ARG A 19 8.38 -12.84 -22.52
C ARG A 19 7.54 -12.73 -21.24
N GLY A 20 8.21 -12.90 -20.11
CA GLY A 20 7.77 -12.34 -18.84
C GLY A 20 7.43 -10.86 -19.04
N ARG A 21 6.20 -10.48 -18.68
CA ARG A 21 5.82 -9.09 -18.52
C ARG A 21 6.73 -8.51 -17.43
N LYS A 22 7.78 -7.82 -17.86
CA LYS A 22 8.45 -6.83 -17.02
C LYS A 22 7.36 -5.80 -16.69
N LEU A 23 6.85 -5.83 -15.46
CA LEU A 23 6.28 -4.65 -14.84
C LEU A 23 7.44 -3.66 -14.70
N THR A 24 7.69 -2.88 -15.74
CA THR A 24 8.72 -1.84 -15.74
C THR A 24 8.22 -0.69 -14.86
N THR A 25 8.57 -0.71 -13.58
CA THR A 25 8.46 0.45 -12.69
C THR A 25 9.56 1.45 -13.05
N GLY A 26 9.42 2.13 -14.18
CA GLY A 26 10.28 3.24 -14.60
C GLY A 26 9.72 4.58 -14.13
N TRP A 27 9.82 4.87 -12.82
CA TRP A 27 9.45 6.18 -12.29
C TRP A 27 10.71 7.01 -12.03
N SER A 28 11.17 7.72 -13.06
CA SER A 28 12.15 8.79 -12.90
C SER A 28 11.47 10.03 -12.33
N LEU A 29 11.96 10.51 -11.18
CA LEU A 29 11.53 11.75 -10.52
C LEU A 29 11.78 12.95 -11.44
N ALA A 30 10.76 13.39 -12.16
CA ALA A 30 10.72 14.75 -12.68
C ALA A 30 10.54 15.70 -11.48
N ARG A 31 11.60 16.46 -11.15
CA ARG A 31 11.51 17.55 -10.16
C ARG A 31 10.65 18.66 -10.75
N PHE A 32 9.48 18.88 -10.17
CA PHE A 32 8.61 19.99 -10.54
C PHE A 32 9.07 21.27 -9.84
N ALA A 33 9.64 22.20 -10.59
CA ALA A 33 9.79 23.58 -10.15
C ALA A 33 8.44 24.29 -10.35
N LEU A 34 7.75 24.59 -9.25
CA LEU A 34 6.57 25.47 -9.23
C LEU A 34 7.05 26.89 -9.56
N ARG A 35 6.83 27.35 -10.80
CA ARG A 35 7.01 28.77 -11.15
C ARG A 35 5.76 29.54 -10.74
N SER A 36 5.97 30.61 -9.97
CA SER A 36 4.92 31.50 -9.48
C SER A 36 4.22 32.24 -10.62
N ARG A 37 2.92 32.48 -10.42
CA ARG A 37 1.92 32.98 -11.37
C ARG A 37 2.10 34.49 -11.57
N SER A 38 2.12 34.95 -12.84
CA SER A 38 1.85 36.35 -13.18
C SER A 38 0.42 36.42 -13.72
N SER A 39 -0.43 37.17 -13.03
CA SER A 39 -1.84 37.38 -13.36
C SER A 39 -2.01 38.45 -14.43
N ARG A 40 -2.57 38.08 -15.58
CA ARG A 40 -3.28 39.01 -16.48
C ARG A 40 -4.66 38.42 -16.81
N PRO A 41 -5.73 39.23 -16.79
CA PRO A 41 -7.03 38.82 -17.30
C PRO A 41 -6.98 38.88 -18.83
N GLN A 42 -7.40 37.82 -19.52
CA GLN A 42 -7.55 37.89 -20.97
C GLN A 42 -8.93 37.36 -21.37
N GLU A 43 -9.72 38.28 -21.91
CA GLU A 43 -11.01 38.07 -22.56
C GLU A 43 -10.89 37.08 -23.74
N ASN A 44 -11.88 36.20 -23.87
CA ASN A 44 -12.24 35.42 -25.07
C ASN A 44 -11.09 34.86 -25.93
N SER A 45 -10.13 34.18 -25.30
CA SER A 45 -9.07 33.45 -25.98
C SER A 45 -9.37 31.95 -26.00
N LYS A 46 -9.37 31.35 -27.20
CA LYS A 46 -9.38 29.90 -27.42
C LYS A 46 -8.41 29.23 -26.44
N LEU A 47 -8.94 28.48 -25.46
CA LEU A 47 -8.14 27.92 -24.37
C LEU A 47 -7.03 27.02 -24.92
N THR A 48 -7.32 26.18 -25.89
CA THR A 48 -6.39 25.22 -26.54
C THR A 48 -6.22 25.45 -28.03
N ALA A 49 -7.05 26.29 -28.65
CA ALA A 49 -7.18 26.43 -30.11
C ALA A 49 -7.52 25.11 -30.83
N THR A 50 -8.14 24.16 -30.12
CA THR A 50 -8.56 22.86 -30.63
C THR A 50 -10.07 22.67 -30.47
N TYR A 51 -10.59 21.51 -30.91
CA TYR A 51 -11.99 21.13 -30.68
C TYR A 51 -12.37 21.04 -29.20
N PHE A 52 -11.40 20.91 -28.28
CA PHE A 52 -11.64 20.91 -26.84
C PHE A 52 -12.28 22.22 -26.36
N ASP A 53 -12.03 23.34 -27.03
CA ASP A 53 -12.61 24.64 -26.68
C ASP A 53 -14.12 24.74 -26.94
N LYS A 54 -14.66 23.83 -27.76
CA LYS A 54 -16.08 23.77 -28.11
C LYS A 54 -16.87 22.79 -27.24
N LEU A 55 -16.19 22.00 -26.40
CA LEU A 55 -16.84 20.97 -25.59
C LEU A 55 -17.35 21.57 -24.27
N PRO A 56 -18.56 21.21 -23.84
CA PRO A 56 -19.02 21.45 -22.48
C PRO A 56 -18.03 20.88 -21.45
N VAL A 57 -17.91 21.56 -20.31
CA VAL A 57 -16.97 21.19 -19.24
C VAL A 57 -17.23 19.78 -18.72
N GLU A 58 -18.48 19.33 -18.72
CA GLU A 58 -18.87 17.98 -18.32
C GLU A 58 -18.30 16.92 -19.28
N LEU A 59 -18.32 17.18 -20.59
CA LEU A 59 -17.73 16.27 -21.58
C LEU A 59 -16.21 16.27 -21.49
N LEU A 60 -15.59 17.43 -21.26
CA LEU A 60 -14.16 17.52 -20.99
C LEU A 60 -13.75 16.68 -19.78
N ALA A 61 -14.51 16.80 -18.68
CA ALA A 61 -14.26 16.03 -17.46
C ALA A 61 -14.43 14.53 -17.70
N GLN A 62 -15.44 14.12 -18.47
CA GLN A 62 -15.62 12.71 -18.85
C GLN A 62 -14.47 12.19 -19.70
N ILE A 63 -14.03 12.94 -20.72
CA ILE A 63 -12.90 12.55 -21.57
C ILE A 63 -11.64 12.37 -20.74
N PHE A 64 -11.28 13.37 -19.92
CA PHE A 64 -10.08 13.30 -19.08
C PHE A 64 -10.16 12.22 -18.00
N ALA A 65 -11.37 11.87 -17.53
CA ALA A 65 -11.55 10.78 -16.58
C ALA A 65 -11.28 9.39 -17.18
N GLN A 66 -11.40 9.21 -18.49
CA GLN A 66 -11.12 7.92 -19.16
C GLN A 66 -9.62 7.68 -19.39
N VAL A 67 -8.82 8.74 -19.33
CA VAL A 67 -7.38 8.70 -19.62
C VAL A 67 -6.61 8.18 -18.40
N HIS A 68 -5.53 7.43 -18.60
CA HIS A 68 -4.70 6.99 -17.48
C HIS A 68 -4.05 8.21 -16.78
N VAL A 69 -3.83 8.15 -15.47
CA VAL A 69 -3.34 9.32 -14.71
C VAL A 69 -2.00 9.86 -15.23
N ASN A 70 -1.12 8.99 -15.75
CA ASN A 70 0.16 9.40 -16.35
C ASN A 70 -0.02 10.17 -17.66
N ASP A 71 -1.02 9.80 -18.44
CA ASP A 71 -1.32 10.48 -19.70
C ASP A 71 -1.98 11.82 -19.41
N LEU A 72 -2.77 11.93 -18.34
CA LEU A 72 -3.31 13.20 -17.87
C LEU A 72 -2.19 14.16 -17.40
N ILE A 73 -1.20 13.65 -16.65
CA ILE A 73 0.01 14.44 -16.30
C ILE A 73 0.76 14.85 -17.57
N SER A 74 0.96 13.91 -18.49
CA SER A 74 1.68 14.20 -19.74
C SER A 74 0.96 15.28 -20.55
N LEU A 75 -0.37 15.24 -20.61
CA LEU A 75 -1.20 16.23 -21.25
C LEU A 75 -1.00 17.63 -20.64
N GLN A 76 -0.97 17.73 -19.31
CA GLN A 76 -0.66 18.99 -18.61
C GLN A 76 0.74 19.53 -18.95
N CYS A 77 1.68 18.65 -19.32
CA CYS A 77 3.04 19.03 -19.70
C CYS A 77 3.17 19.41 -21.19
N THR A 78 2.17 19.14 -22.03
CA THR A 78 2.26 19.43 -23.48
C THR A 78 2.06 20.91 -23.82
N SER A 79 1.17 21.62 -23.11
CA SER A 79 0.90 23.04 -23.33
C SER A 79 0.33 23.72 -22.10
N ARG A 80 0.53 25.05 -22.00
CA ARG A 80 -0.07 25.89 -20.95
C ARG A 80 -1.60 25.85 -21.00
N SER A 81 -2.13 25.90 -22.21
CA SER A 81 -3.54 25.73 -22.52
C SER A 81 -4.18 24.49 -21.88
N PHE A 82 -3.62 23.30 -22.14
CA PHE A 82 -4.11 22.06 -21.54
C PHE A 82 -3.88 22.02 -20.03
N HIS A 83 -2.75 22.55 -19.55
CA HIS A 83 -2.51 22.69 -18.12
C HIS A 83 -3.64 23.48 -17.45
N ASP A 84 -3.98 24.65 -17.99
CA ASP A 84 -4.99 25.56 -17.44
C ASP A 84 -6.39 24.94 -17.52
N VAL A 85 -6.74 24.27 -18.62
CA VAL A 85 -8.02 23.55 -18.74
C VAL A 85 -8.15 22.46 -17.67
N VAL A 86 -7.10 21.66 -17.45
CA VAL A 86 -7.12 20.60 -16.43
C VAL A 86 -7.11 21.17 -15.02
N ASP A 87 -6.37 22.25 -14.76
CA ASP A 87 -6.27 22.88 -13.43
C ASP A 87 -7.60 23.54 -13.02
N VAL A 88 -8.21 24.31 -13.93
CA VAL A 88 -9.51 24.99 -13.70
C VAL A 88 -10.62 23.98 -13.44
N ASN A 89 -10.64 22.86 -14.19
CA ASN A 89 -11.69 21.85 -14.10
C ASN A 89 -11.32 20.66 -13.20
N SER A 90 -10.22 20.78 -12.45
CA SER A 90 -9.61 19.70 -11.67
C SER A 90 -10.60 18.98 -10.75
N ALA A 91 -11.43 19.73 -10.02
CA ALA A 91 -12.39 19.13 -9.09
C ALA A 91 -13.42 18.23 -9.77
N LEU A 92 -13.90 18.61 -10.97
CA LEU A 92 -14.86 17.81 -11.72
C LEU A 92 -14.19 16.60 -12.36
N ILE A 93 -13.02 16.78 -12.98
CA ILE A 93 -12.21 15.71 -13.57
C ILE A 93 -11.91 14.65 -12.50
N VAL A 94 -11.42 15.07 -11.33
CA VAL A 94 -11.04 14.18 -10.22
C VAL A 94 -12.24 13.39 -9.70
N ARG A 95 -13.39 14.03 -9.50
CA ARG A 95 -14.60 13.34 -9.03
C ARG A 95 -15.08 12.31 -10.05
N GLN A 96 -15.02 12.64 -11.33
CA GLN A 96 -15.39 11.69 -12.39
C GLN A 96 -14.37 10.56 -12.50
N TYR A 97 -13.08 10.86 -12.38
CA TYR A 97 -12.00 9.88 -12.37
C TYR A 97 -12.17 8.86 -11.25
N ILE A 98 -12.46 9.30 -10.02
CA ILE A 98 -12.70 8.42 -8.88
C ILE A 98 -13.83 7.42 -9.15
N LYS A 99 -14.91 7.86 -9.80
CA LYS A 99 -16.05 7.01 -10.15
C LYS A 99 -15.71 6.01 -11.24
N VAL A 100 -15.06 6.46 -12.32
CA VAL A 100 -14.72 5.63 -13.49
C VAL A 100 -13.73 4.53 -13.11
N HIS A 101 -12.76 4.83 -12.25
CA HIS A 101 -11.70 3.90 -11.84
C HIS A 101 -11.98 3.20 -10.50
N SER A 102 -13.23 3.21 -10.03
CA SER A 102 -13.65 2.55 -8.78
C SER A 102 -12.82 2.91 -7.54
N LEU A 103 -12.26 4.13 -7.48
CA LEU A 103 -11.41 4.60 -6.37
C LEU A 103 -12.21 5.13 -5.18
N THR A 104 -13.52 4.89 -5.13
CA THR A 104 -14.43 5.44 -4.12
C THR A 104 -14.00 5.06 -2.70
N ILE A 105 -13.66 3.79 -2.45
CA ILE A 105 -13.19 3.30 -1.15
C ILE A 105 -11.92 4.07 -0.72
N LEU A 106 -10.93 4.13 -1.60
CA LEU A 106 -9.68 4.85 -1.34
C LEU A 106 -9.91 6.35 -1.11
N SER A 107 -10.82 6.98 -1.86
CA SER A 107 -11.13 8.40 -1.68
C SER A 107 -11.81 8.69 -0.33
N GLY A 108 -12.61 7.75 0.16
CA GLY A 108 -13.24 7.82 1.48
C GLY A 108 -12.23 7.64 2.63
N LEU A 109 -11.30 6.70 2.49
CA LEU A 109 -10.25 6.44 3.48
C LEU A 109 -9.15 7.52 3.48
N PHE A 110 -8.81 8.05 2.31
CA PHE A 110 -7.79 9.07 2.14
C PHE A 110 -8.42 10.34 1.55
N PRO A 111 -9.07 11.18 2.38
CA PRO A 111 -9.66 12.41 1.90
C PRO A 111 -8.58 13.39 1.40
N PRO A 112 -8.90 14.25 0.43
CA PRO A 112 -7.95 15.27 -0.04
C PRO A 112 -7.69 16.33 1.04
N SER A 113 -6.54 16.99 0.95
CA SER A 113 -6.18 18.08 1.86
C SER A 113 -7.20 19.22 1.80
N ILE A 114 -7.45 19.85 2.94
CA ILE A 114 -8.35 21.00 3.03
C ILE A 114 -7.57 22.27 2.64
N ILE A 115 -8.17 23.11 1.81
CA ILE A 115 -7.62 24.42 1.45
C ILE A 115 -7.83 25.36 2.65
N PRO A 116 -6.76 25.92 3.25
CA PRO A 116 -6.88 26.74 4.46
C PRO A 116 -7.79 27.97 4.29
N SER A 117 -7.80 28.57 3.09
CA SER A 117 -8.54 29.81 2.83
C SER A 117 -10.06 29.66 2.76
N CYS A 118 -10.57 28.49 2.40
CA CYS A 118 -12.01 28.30 2.18
C CYS A 118 -12.59 27.05 2.83
N ASN A 119 -11.78 26.29 3.59
CA ASN A 119 -12.18 25.06 4.26
C ASN A 119 -12.82 24.01 3.33
N LYS A 120 -12.44 24.02 2.04
CA LYS A 120 -12.95 23.07 1.03
C LYS A 120 -11.89 22.01 0.69
N PRO A 121 -12.30 20.79 0.32
CA PRO A 121 -11.35 19.75 -0.08
C PRO A 121 -10.70 20.07 -1.43
N ARG A 122 -9.38 19.91 -1.51
CA ARG A 122 -8.57 20.16 -2.71
C ARG A 122 -8.54 18.95 -3.63
N TYR A 123 -9.51 18.88 -4.55
CA TYR A 123 -9.54 17.85 -5.59
C TYR A 123 -8.67 18.27 -6.78
N ASP A 124 -7.39 17.91 -6.75
CA ASP A 124 -6.44 18.17 -7.84
C ASP A 124 -5.87 16.88 -8.46
N VAL A 125 -5.14 17.02 -9.57
CA VAL A 125 -4.52 15.86 -10.24
C VAL A 125 -3.53 15.13 -9.32
N LYS A 126 -2.86 15.85 -8.40
CA LYS A 126 -1.95 15.24 -7.43
C LYS A 126 -2.69 14.29 -6.48
N TYR A 127 -3.93 14.62 -6.12
CA TYR A 127 -4.76 13.77 -5.29
C TYR A 127 -5.06 12.43 -5.98
N ILE A 128 -5.52 12.41 -7.24
CA ILE A 128 -5.77 11.16 -7.96
C ILE A 128 -4.49 10.37 -8.24
N VAL A 129 -3.36 11.04 -8.51
CA VAL A 129 -2.04 10.37 -8.59
C VAL A 129 -1.74 9.65 -7.28
N GLY A 130 -2.03 10.29 -6.15
CA GLY A 130 -1.89 9.69 -4.84
C GLY A 130 -2.80 8.48 -4.65
N LEU A 131 -4.07 8.54 -5.08
CA LEU A 131 -5.00 7.41 -4.96
C LEU A 131 -4.59 6.24 -5.85
N THR A 132 -4.31 6.48 -7.14
CA THR A 132 -3.86 5.46 -8.08
C THR A 132 -2.58 4.77 -7.62
N ARG A 133 -1.62 5.51 -7.03
CA ARG A 133 -0.40 4.90 -6.48
C ARG A 133 -0.67 3.95 -5.32
N ARG A 134 -1.62 4.29 -4.44
CA ARG A 134 -1.98 3.44 -3.30
C ARG A 134 -2.71 2.19 -3.76
N GLU A 135 -3.62 2.35 -4.70
CA GLU A 135 -4.35 1.27 -5.34
C GLU A 135 -3.41 0.29 -6.03
N GLN A 136 -2.52 0.80 -6.88
CA GLN A 136 -1.52 0.00 -7.57
C GLN A 136 -0.60 -0.74 -6.59
N LEU A 137 -0.16 -0.08 -5.50
CA LEU A 137 0.66 -0.71 -4.48
C LEU A 137 -0.07 -1.89 -3.81
N CYS A 138 -1.35 -1.71 -3.47
CA CYS A 138 -2.18 -2.76 -2.88
C CYS A 138 -2.40 -3.91 -3.88
N ARG A 139 -2.62 -3.58 -5.15
CA ARG A 139 -2.78 -4.59 -6.22
C ARG A 139 -1.51 -5.39 -6.47
N GLU A 140 -0.35 -4.73 -6.53
CA GLU A 140 0.94 -5.41 -6.71
C GLU A 140 1.23 -6.36 -5.56
N LEU A 141 1.06 -5.91 -4.32
CA LEU A 141 1.22 -6.78 -3.14
C LEU A 141 0.26 -7.95 -3.20
N SER A 142 -1.01 -7.68 -3.52
CA SER A 142 -2.04 -8.72 -3.62
C SER A 142 -1.71 -9.74 -4.71
N GLY A 143 -1.16 -9.31 -5.86
CA GLY A 143 -0.71 -10.20 -6.92
C GLY A 143 0.39 -11.16 -6.47
N TYR A 144 1.39 -10.68 -5.73
CA TYR A 144 2.43 -11.55 -5.16
C TYR A 144 1.88 -12.54 -4.13
N LEU A 145 0.95 -12.10 -3.28
CA LEU A 145 0.30 -12.97 -2.30
C LEU A 145 -0.58 -14.02 -3.00
N THR A 146 -1.33 -13.62 -4.03
CA THR A 146 -2.14 -14.49 -4.87
C THR A 146 -1.32 -15.62 -5.48
N GLU A 147 -0.17 -15.31 -6.12
CA GLU A 147 0.71 -16.32 -6.71
C GLU A 147 1.10 -17.39 -5.67
N ARG A 148 1.47 -16.97 -4.46
CA ARG A 148 1.86 -17.88 -3.36
C ARG A 148 0.71 -18.70 -2.80
N ILE A 149 -0.45 -18.08 -2.62
CA ILE A 149 -1.66 -18.76 -2.13
C ILE A 149 -2.06 -19.83 -3.14
N LEU A 150 -2.08 -19.50 -4.43
CA LEU A 150 -2.42 -20.44 -5.50
C LEU A 150 -1.45 -21.62 -5.57
N GLU A 151 -0.14 -21.38 -5.51
CA GLU A 151 0.88 -22.45 -5.53
C GLU A 151 0.68 -23.44 -4.38
N ARG A 152 0.33 -22.96 -3.18
CA ARG A 152 0.05 -23.81 -2.02
C ARG A 152 -1.29 -24.54 -2.12
N CYS A 153 -2.35 -23.82 -2.45
CA CYS A 153 -3.70 -24.40 -2.51
C CYS A 153 -3.79 -25.51 -3.56
N LEU A 154 -3.07 -25.37 -4.67
CA LEU A 154 -3.10 -26.32 -5.78
C LEU A 154 -2.01 -27.40 -5.68
N ASN A 155 -1.13 -27.33 -4.67
CA ASN A 155 0.07 -28.17 -4.53
C ASN A 155 0.85 -28.33 -5.84
N THR A 156 0.79 -27.33 -6.71
CA THR A 156 1.28 -27.37 -8.09
C THR A 156 1.76 -25.98 -8.45
N PRO A 157 2.96 -25.84 -9.06
CA PRO A 157 3.41 -24.54 -9.57
C PRO A 157 2.37 -23.96 -10.53
N ILE A 158 1.96 -22.70 -10.33
CA ILE A 158 0.89 -22.08 -11.10
C ILE A 158 1.18 -22.04 -12.61
N GLN A 159 2.45 -22.15 -12.99
CA GLN A 159 2.89 -22.19 -14.38
C GLN A 159 2.43 -23.47 -15.10
N ARG A 160 2.01 -24.52 -14.37
CA ARG A 160 1.45 -25.76 -14.94
C ARG A 160 -0.04 -25.68 -15.24
N LEU A 161 -0.74 -24.65 -14.77
CA LEU A 161 -2.15 -24.45 -15.05
C LEU A 161 -2.38 -23.96 -16.49
N LYS A 162 -3.54 -24.28 -17.05
CA LYS A 162 -3.96 -23.72 -18.35
C LYS A 162 -3.96 -22.18 -18.26
N PRO A 163 -3.37 -21.45 -19.22
CA PRO A 163 -3.21 -20.00 -19.12
C PRO A 163 -4.50 -19.24 -18.83
N LYS A 164 -5.61 -19.60 -19.50
CA LYS A 164 -6.92 -18.96 -19.27
C LYS A 164 -7.42 -19.15 -17.84
N THR A 165 -7.36 -20.38 -17.32
CA THR A 165 -7.80 -20.71 -15.96
C THR A 165 -6.95 -20.00 -14.92
N ARG A 166 -5.62 -20.00 -15.13
CA ARG A 166 -4.66 -19.27 -14.29
C ARG A 166 -5.01 -17.79 -14.21
N THR A 167 -5.16 -17.12 -15.35
CA THR A 167 -5.45 -15.68 -15.38
C THR A 167 -6.75 -15.34 -14.66
N VAL A 168 -7.81 -16.14 -14.85
CA VAL A 168 -9.08 -15.92 -14.15
C VAL A 168 -8.92 -16.05 -12.63
N MET A 169 -8.24 -17.10 -12.16
CA MET A 169 -7.97 -17.31 -10.73
C MET A 169 -7.11 -16.20 -10.14
N GLU A 170 -6.02 -15.83 -10.83
CA GLU A 170 -5.12 -14.76 -10.40
C GLU A 170 -5.85 -13.42 -10.31
N THR A 171 -6.64 -13.04 -11.33
CA THR A 171 -7.36 -11.77 -11.36
C THR A 171 -8.37 -11.68 -10.21
N ILE A 172 -9.24 -12.68 -10.06
CA ILE A 172 -10.30 -12.64 -9.04
C ILE A 172 -9.70 -12.61 -7.62
N LEU A 173 -8.71 -13.45 -7.35
CA LEU A 173 -8.07 -13.49 -6.03
C LEU A 173 -7.29 -12.21 -5.74
N THR A 174 -6.62 -11.65 -6.76
CA THR A 174 -5.90 -10.38 -6.62
C THR A 174 -6.85 -9.24 -6.36
N ASP A 175 -7.97 -9.14 -7.08
CA ASP A 175 -8.95 -8.07 -6.89
C ASP A 175 -9.60 -8.16 -5.51
N GLU A 176 -10.04 -9.35 -5.07
CA GLU A 176 -10.62 -9.54 -3.72
C GLU A 176 -9.61 -9.20 -2.62
N LEU A 177 -8.35 -9.60 -2.78
CA LEU A 177 -7.31 -9.30 -1.81
C LEU A 177 -6.91 -7.82 -1.85
N THR A 178 -6.96 -7.16 -3.01
CA THR A 178 -6.67 -5.73 -3.15
C THR A 178 -7.62 -4.89 -2.33
N ASP A 179 -8.92 -5.17 -2.42
CA ASP A 179 -9.96 -4.45 -1.67
C ASP A 179 -9.73 -4.55 -0.15
N ARG A 180 -9.32 -5.72 0.33
CA ARG A 180 -8.99 -5.95 1.75
C ARG A 180 -7.66 -5.31 2.14
N MET A 181 -6.66 -5.38 1.26
CA MET A 181 -5.32 -4.82 1.47
C MET A 181 -5.35 -3.28 1.58
N ILE A 182 -6.32 -2.62 0.95
CA ILE A 182 -6.53 -1.17 1.08
C ILE A 182 -6.76 -0.76 2.55
N TYR A 183 -7.50 -1.56 3.34
CA TYR A 183 -7.74 -1.26 4.76
C TYR A 183 -6.51 -1.54 5.63
N VAL A 184 -5.74 -2.59 5.31
CA VAL A 184 -4.41 -2.82 5.91
C VAL A 184 -3.51 -1.62 5.67
N PHE A 185 -3.46 -1.15 4.42
CA PHE A 185 -2.67 0.00 4.03
C PHE A 185 -3.12 1.28 4.76
N TYR A 186 -4.42 1.52 4.83
CA TYR A 186 -5.00 2.65 5.56
C TYR A 186 -4.61 2.63 7.03
N PHE A 187 -4.79 1.50 7.71
CA PHE A 187 -4.42 1.37 9.12
C PHE A 187 -2.94 1.71 9.35
N LEU A 188 -2.03 1.07 8.60
CA LEU A 188 -0.59 1.29 8.79
C LEU A 188 -0.20 2.74 8.50
N THR A 189 -0.79 3.35 7.47
CA THR A 189 -0.52 4.74 7.10
C THR A 189 -1.03 5.72 8.17
N GLU A 190 -2.25 5.53 8.64
CA GLU A 190 -2.87 6.44 9.60
C GLU A 190 -2.27 6.29 11.00
N TYR A 191 -1.94 5.06 11.41
CA TYR A 191 -1.26 4.79 12.66
C TYR A 191 0.14 5.44 12.68
N ASP A 192 0.92 5.24 11.62
CA ASP A 192 2.23 5.89 11.47
C ASP A 192 2.14 7.42 11.44
N ARG A 193 1.15 7.98 10.73
CA ARG A 193 0.90 9.42 10.67
C ARG A 193 0.63 10.01 12.06
N ARG A 194 -0.31 9.43 12.82
CA ARG A 194 -0.66 9.90 14.17
C ARG A 194 0.52 9.78 15.13
N ARG A 195 1.25 8.66 15.06
CA ARG A 195 2.46 8.45 15.86
C ARG A 195 3.49 9.55 15.60
N ARG A 196 3.89 9.76 14.34
CA ARG A 196 4.88 10.79 13.98
C ARG A 196 4.46 12.19 14.42
N GLN A 197 3.20 12.55 14.22
CA GLN A 197 2.66 13.85 14.63
C GLN A 197 2.77 14.05 16.15
N THR A 198 2.40 13.04 16.95
CA THR A 198 2.52 13.10 18.41
C THR A 198 3.97 13.19 18.85
N LEU A 199 4.87 12.43 18.25
CA LEU A 199 6.29 12.48 18.58
C LEU A 199 6.94 13.83 18.26
N GLU A 200 6.59 14.43 17.13
CA GLU A 200 7.04 15.77 16.77
C GLU A 200 6.51 16.82 17.76
N THR A 201 5.25 16.69 18.18
CA THR A 201 4.64 17.57 19.19
C THR A 201 5.32 17.44 20.56
N LEU A 202 5.63 16.21 20.98
CA LEU A 202 6.33 15.96 22.24
C LEU A 202 7.78 16.47 22.20
N ALA A 203 8.48 16.28 21.07
CA ALA A 203 9.83 16.77 20.88
C ALA A 203 9.90 18.32 20.90
N THR A 204 8.96 18.99 20.22
CA THR A 204 8.86 20.46 20.22
C THR A 204 8.50 21.00 21.60
N HIS A 205 7.52 20.40 22.29
CA HIS A 205 7.18 20.78 23.67
C HIS A 205 8.36 20.62 24.62
N ARG A 206 9.12 19.51 24.54
CA ARG A 206 10.32 19.33 25.37
C ARG A 206 11.38 20.38 25.05
N SER A 207 11.66 20.66 23.77
CA SER A 207 12.63 21.70 23.39
C SER A 207 12.28 23.08 23.98
N LEU A 208 10.99 23.39 24.10
CA LEU A 208 10.50 24.65 24.69
C LEU A 208 10.57 24.60 26.22
N VAL A 209 10.17 23.50 26.86
CA VAL A 209 10.20 23.37 28.33
C VAL A 209 11.62 23.25 28.88
N SER A 210 12.54 22.60 28.17
CA SER A 210 13.96 22.53 28.55
C SER A 210 14.66 23.91 28.51
N SER A 211 14.01 24.94 27.97
CA SER A 211 14.47 26.33 28.01
C SER A 211 13.96 27.12 29.22
N LEU A 212 13.13 26.52 30.08
CA LEU A 212 12.57 27.13 31.29
C LEU A 212 13.20 26.50 32.56
N PRO A 213 13.41 27.27 33.65
CA PRO A 213 13.90 26.72 34.91
C PRO A 213 12.91 25.68 35.45
N ALA A 214 13.43 24.50 35.80
CA ALA A 214 12.66 23.33 36.19
C ALA A 214 11.66 23.63 37.31
N ASN A 215 10.37 23.52 36.99
CA ASN A 215 9.33 23.38 38.01
C ASN A 215 8.72 21.98 37.85
N ASN A 216 9.08 21.11 38.78
CA ASN A 216 8.69 19.72 38.85
C ASN A 216 7.25 19.62 39.35
N GLY A 217 6.32 19.33 38.45
CA GLY A 217 5.00 18.79 38.78
C GLY A 217 4.84 17.42 38.13
N PRO A 218 4.40 16.38 38.86
CA PRO A 218 4.08 15.08 38.26
C PRO A 218 2.76 15.22 37.50
N HIS A 219 2.82 15.53 36.22
CA HIS A 219 1.63 15.41 35.37
C HIS A 219 1.35 13.91 35.12
N PRO A 220 0.10 13.44 35.29
CA PRO A 220 -0.28 12.07 34.98
C PRO A 220 -0.32 11.93 33.45
N ASN A 221 0.84 11.77 32.85
CA ASN A 221 0.97 11.59 31.41
C ASN A 221 0.73 10.11 31.12
N LEU A 222 -0.26 9.80 30.29
CA LEU A 222 -0.40 8.47 29.72
C LEU A 222 0.95 8.03 29.15
N THR A 223 1.33 6.79 29.40
CA THR A 223 2.52 6.21 28.79
C THR A 223 2.40 6.24 27.27
N ARG A 224 3.53 6.31 26.58
CA ARG A 224 3.56 6.29 25.11
C ARG A 224 2.83 5.06 24.53
N ALA A 225 2.98 3.91 25.19
CA ALA A 225 2.28 2.68 24.82
C ALA A 225 0.75 2.84 24.90
N GLU A 226 0.23 3.44 25.97
CA GLU A 226 -1.20 3.71 26.13
C GLU A 226 -1.72 4.69 25.07
N LEU A 227 -0.95 5.74 24.75
CA LEU A 227 -1.32 6.69 23.69
C LEU A 227 -1.39 6.01 22.32
N PHE A 228 -0.39 5.20 21.99
CA PHE A 228 -0.35 4.48 20.71
C PHE A 228 -1.46 3.44 20.61
N ARG A 229 -1.74 2.74 21.72
CA ARG A 229 -2.87 1.84 21.84
C ARG A 229 -4.20 2.56 21.61
N ALA A 230 -4.38 3.74 22.20
CA ALA A 230 -5.56 4.57 21.98
C ALA A 230 -5.71 4.99 20.50
N PHE A 231 -4.62 5.29 19.79
CA PHE A 231 -4.67 5.57 18.35
C PHE A 231 -5.16 4.37 17.56
N GLN A 232 -4.64 3.18 17.84
CA GLN A 232 -5.05 1.95 17.16
C GLN A 232 -6.54 1.69 17.39
N ILE A 233 -7.00 1.71 18.64
CA ILE A 233 -8.41 1.52 18.98
C ILE A 233 -9.29 2.57 18.30
N SER A 234 -8.86 3.83 18.25
CA SER A 234 -9.58 4.91 17.57
C SER A 234 -9.70 4.66 16.06
N ILE A 235 -8.63 4.23 15.39
CA ILE A 235 -8.64 3.93 13.95
C ILE A 235 -9.58 2.74 13.67
N LEU A 236 -9.41 1.66 14.44
CA LEU A 236 -10.24 0.44 14.33
C LEU A 236 -11.70 0.70 14.67
N GLY A 237 -11.96 1.66 15.56
CA GLY A 237 -13.29 2.15 15.91
C GLY A 237 -14.12 2.60 14.70
N ASN A 238 -13.47 3.06 13.64
CA ASN A 238 -14.13 3.54 12.43
C ASN A 238 -14.46 2.43 11.42
N PHE A 239 -13.95 1.22 11.61
CA PHE A 239 -14.25 0.10 10.71
C PHE A 239 -15.62 -0.50 11.04
N SER A 240 -16.37 -0.90 10.01
CA SER A 240 -17.52 -1.78 10.21
C SER A 240 -17.06 -3.16 10.68
N ASP A 241 -17.95 -3.94 11.27
CA ASP A 241 -17.61 -5.25 11.83
C ASP A 241 -17.07 -6.21 10.76
N SER A 242 -17.66 -6.19 9.56
CA SER A 242 -17.15 -6.97 8.42
C SER A 242 -15.75 -6.52 8.01
N ILE A 243 -15.53 -5.21 7.82
CA ILE A 243 -14.22 -4.68 7.42
C ILE A 243 -13.15 -4.99 8.47
N LEU A 244 -13.50 -4.89 9.76
CA LEU A 244 -12.58 -5.20 10.86
C LEU A 244 -12.13 -6.66 10.81
N ILE A 245 -13.05 -7.61 10.66
CA ILE A 245 -12.76 -9.04 10.54
C ILE A 245 -11.92 -9.30 9.28
N GLN A 246 -12.32 -8.76 8.13
CA GLN A 246 -11.61 -8.93 6.86
C GLN A 246 -10.18 -8.39 6.93
N THR A 247 -9.99 -7.22 7.52
CA THR A 247 -8.67 -6.61 7.70
C THR A 247 -7.83 -7.42 8.67
N HIS A 248 -8.45 -7.96 9.74
CA HIS A 248 -7.79 -8.80 10.72
C HIS A 248 -7.24 -10.08 10.09
N HIS A 249 -8.05 -10.79 9.30
CA HIS A 249 -7.58 -11.95 8.55
C HIS A 249 -6.51 -11.60 7.52
N THR A 250 -6.65 -10.46 6.83
CA THR A 250 -5.66 -10.01 5.84
C THR A 250 -4.32 -9.67 6.48
N MET A 251 -4.31 -9.07 7.68
CA MET A 251 -3.09 -8.87 8.47
C MET A 251 -2.44 -10.20 8.90
N HIS A 252 -3.24 -11.17 9.35
CA HIS A 252 -2.76 -12.51 9.67
C HIS A 252 -2.13 -13.19 8.46
N LEU A 253 -2.81 -13.15 7.30
CA LEU A 253 -2.31 -13.65 6.03
C LEU A 253 -0.99 -12.98 5.68
N LEU A 254 -0.92 -11.65 5.67
CA LEU A 254 0.29 -10.91 5.32
C LEU A 254 1.49 -11.32 6.20
N VAL A 255 1.31 -11.33 7.52
CA VAL A 255 2.36 -11.71 8.46
C VAL A 255 2.75 -13.18 8.30
N LYS A 256 1.79 -14.08 8.13
CA LYS A 256 2.06 -15.51 7.89
C LYS A 256 2.88 -15.70 6.61
N GLN A 257 2.55 -14.99 5.55
CA GLN A 257 3.23 -15.06 4.25
C GLN A 257 4.67 -14.55 4.35
N ILE A 258 4.90 -13.46 5.08
CA ILE A 258 6.25 -12.96 5.33
C ILE A 258 7.06 -13.96 6.17
N ARG A 259 6.48 -14.48 7.26
CA ARG A 259 7.14 -15.48 8.12
C ARG A 259 7.58 -16.71 7.34
N LEU A 260 6.72 -17.25 6.48
CA LEU A 260 7.03 -18.42 5.67
C LEU A 260 8.15 -18.16 4.64
N SER A 261 8.28 -16.93 4.13
CA SER A 261 9.43 -16.56 3.28
C SER A 261 10.74 -16.48 4.04
N VAL A 262 10.75 -15.78 5.18
CA VAL A 262 12.00 -15.48 5.90
C VAL A 262 12.46 -16.67 6.74
N CYS A 263 11.52 -17.48 7.24
CA CYS A 263 11.79 -18.63 8.09
C CYS A 263 10.90 -19.81 7.68
N PRO A 264 11.28 -20.56 6.62
CA PRO A 264 10.48 -21.66 6.12
C PRO A 264 10.43 -22.85 7.08
N THR A 265 11.42 -22.99 7.96
CA THR A 265 11.45 -24.02 9.01
C THR A 265 10.94 -23.46 10.34
N PRO A 266 10.15 -24.22 11.13
CA PRO A 266 9.76 -23.81 12.47
C PRO A 266 10.98 -23.59 13.39
N PRO A 267 10.94 -22.62 14.33
CA PRO A 267 9.82 -21.73 14.64
C PRO A 267 9.77 -20.50 13.73
N HIS A 268 8.63 -20.31 13.05
CA HIS A 268 8.42 -19.21 12.09
C HIS A 268 8.47 -17.79 12.69
N GLN A 269 8.50 -17.66 14.02
CA GLN A 269 8.47 -16.38 14.75
C GLN A 269 9.86 -15.79 15.02
N LYS A 270 10.94 -16.51 14.68
CA LYS A 270 12.32 -16.10 14.97
C LYS A 270 12.68 -14.70 14.45
N ASN A 271 12.06 -14.30 13.33
CA ASN A 271 12.33 -13.02 12.66
C ASN A 271 11.22 -11.98 12.86
N ASP A 272 10.35 -12.15 13.87
CA ASP A 272 9.27 -11.20 14.17
C ASP A 272 9.75 -9.75 14.42
N PRO A 273 10.92 -9.48 15.04
CA PRO A 273 11.42 -8.11 15.17
C PRO A 273 11.65 -7.42 13.80
N TRP A 274 12.12 -8.17 12.81
CA TRP A 274 12.31 -7.68 11.45
C TRP A 274 10.97 -7.39 10.76
N ILE A 275 9.98 -8.26 10.96
CA ILE A 275 8.61 -8.06 10.42
C ILE A 275 7.93 -6.88 11.11
N SER A 276 8.14 -6.73 12.42
CA SER A 276 7.67 -5.57 13.17
C SER A 276 8.23 -4.28 12.57
N MET A 277 9.53 -4.20 12.32
CA MET A 277 10.14 -3.04 11.68
C MET A 277 9.50 -2.74 10.31
N LEU A 278 9.25 -3.76 9.48
CA LEU A 278 8.59 -3.58 8.19
C LEU A 278 7.19 -2.97 8.32
N LEU A 279 6.37 -3.52 9.22
CA LEU A 279 5.00 -3.04 9.43
C LEU A 279 4.97 -1.66 10.11
N HIS A 280 5.90 -1.41 11.02
CA HIS A 280 5.92 -0.23 11.88
C HIS A 280 6.58 0.99 11.22
N LYS A 281 7.69 0.81 10.49
CA LYS A 281 8.52 1.89 9.91
C LYS A 281 8.45 1.94 8.39
N SER A 282 8.64 0.81 7.72
CA SER A 282 8.82 0.79 6.27
C SER A 282 7.50 0.79 5.47
N GLY A 283 6.43 0.29 6.07
CA GLY A 283 5.09 0.22 5.50
C GLY A 283 4.94 -0.78 4.34
N LEU A 284 3.75 -0.81 3.73
CA LEU A 284 3.45 -1.78 2.67
C LEU A 284 4.35 -1.66 1.45
N ARG A 285 4.87 -0.46 1.14
CA ARG A 285 5.79 -0.30 0.01
C ARG A 285 7.00 -1.22 0.12
N ARG A 286 7.62 -1.27 1.30
CA ARG A 286 8.77 -2.14 1.52
C ARG A 286 8.41 -3.61 1.48
N ILE A 287 7.23 -3.95 1.98
CA ILE A 287 6.72 -5.32 1.95
C ILE A 287 6.47 -5.77 0.51
N THR A 288 5.94 -4.92 -0.36
CA THR A 288 5.81 -5.19 -1.79
C THR A 288 7.17 -5.40 -2.46
N GLU A 289 8.15 -4.55 -2.15
CA GLU A 289 9.52 -4.70 -2.68
C GLU A 289 10.21 -5.98 -2.19
N PHE A 290 9.94 -6.40 -0.95
CA PHE A 290 10.38 -7.69 -0.41
C PHE A 290 9.80 -8.83 -1.23
N PHE A 291 8.48 -8.87 -1.42
CA PHE A 291 7.85 -9.94 -2.19
C PHE A 291 8.32 -9.95 -3.65
N ALA A 292 8.52 -8.78 -4.26
CA ALA A 292 9.09 -8.66 -5.60
C ALA A 292 10.51 -9.24 -5.69
N ALA A 293 11.35 -9.04 -4.65
CA ALA A 293 12.70 -9.56 -4.57
C ALA A 293 12.75 -11.06 -4.25
N ASP A 294 11.76 -11.57 -3.51
CA ASP A 294 11.65 -12.97 -3.10
C ASP A 294 11.12 -13.89 -4.21
N MET A 295 10.59 -13.33 -5.31
CA MET A 295 10.14 -14.14 -6.45
C MET A 295 11.31 -14.92 -7.08
N PRO A 296 11.08 -16.18 -7.51
CA PRO A 296 12.15 -17.01 -8.10
C PRO A 296 12.72 -16.40 -9.38
N TYR A 297 11.91 -15.62 -10.11
CA TYR A 297 12.29 -14.92 -11.33
C TYR A 297 12.78 -13.47 -11.10
N ALA A 298 12.95 -13.03 -9.85
CA ALA A 298 13.43 -11.69 -9.54
C ALA A 298 14.88 -11.48 -10.01
N SER A 299 15.12 -10.42 -10.78
CA SER A 299 16.46 -10.08 -11.27
C SER A 299 17.39 -9.69 -10.11
N HIS A 300 18.70 -9.85 -10.33
CA HIS A 300 19.72 -9.40 -9.38
C HIS A 300 19.59 -7.90 -9.06
N SER A 301 19.18 -7.07 -10.02
CA SER A 301 18.95 -5.64 -9.79
C SER A 301 17.82 -5.36 -8.79
N ILE A 302 16.70 -6.10 -8.86
CA ILE A 302 15.58 -5.96 -7.92
C ILE A 302 16.03 -6.37 -6.52
N ARG A 303 16.68 -7.54 -6.40
CA ARG A 303 17.21 -8.05 -5.12
C ARG A 303 18.18 -7.07 -4.48
N LYS A 304 19.11 -6.51 -5.28
CA LYS A 304 20.08 -5.51 -4.83
C LYS A 304 19.42 -4.18 -4.44
N ALA A 305 18.42 -3.73 -5.19
CA ALA A 305 17.68 -2.51 -4.87
C ALA A 305 16.94 -2.64 -3.54
N PHE A 306 16.25 -3.77 -3.34
CA PHE A 306 15.60 -4.10 -2.07
C PHE A 306 16.60 -4.13 -0.92
N ALA A 307 17.71 -4.87 -1.05
CA ALA A 307 18.72 -4.98 0.01
C ALA A 307 19.29 -3.61 0.43
N ARG A 308 19.62 -2.75 -0.54
CA ARG A 308 20.11 -1.39 -0.26
C ARG A 308 19.08 -0.54 0.48
N ALA A 309 17.84 -0.64 0.06
CA ALA A 309 16.80 0.20 0.61
C ALA A 309 16.35 -0.31 2.00
N MET A 310 16.40 -1.62 2.25
CA MET A 310 16.31 -2.18 3.60
C MET A 310 17.46 -1.75 4.51
N GLN A 311 18.70 -1.78 4.03
CA GLN A 311 19.84 -1.30 4.82
C GLN A 311 19.63 0.16 5.24
N LYS A 312 19.14 1.00 4.31
CA LYS A 312 18.80 2.38 4.60
C LYS A 312 17.76 2.50 5.73
N ASP A 313 16.72 1.68 5.72
CA ASP A 313 15.70 1.68 6.79
C ASP A 313 16.31 1.29 8.15
N PHE A 314 17.25 0.34 8.17
CA PHE A 314 17.99 -0.03 9.38
C PHE A 314 18.90 1.10 9.87
N ASP A 315 19.65 1.73 8.98
CA ASP A 315 20.53 2.86 9.32
C ASP A 315 19.73 4.05 9.87
N GLU A 316 18.52 4.29 9.33
CA GLU A 316 17.60 5.31 9.83
C GLU A 316 17.05 4.95 11.22
N LEU A 317 16.77 3.67 11.48
CA LEU A 317 16.35 3.21 12.79
C LEU A 317 17.46 3.33 13.84
N GLU A 318 18.70 2.98 13.48
CA GLU A 318 19.86 3.08 14.37
C GLU A 318 20.10 4.53 14.79
N LYS A 319 20.00 5.50 13.85
CA LYS A 319 20.11 6.94 14.15
C LYS A 319 19.07 7.44 15.16
N VAL A 320 17.87 6.88 15.15
CA VAL A 320 16.80 7.21 16.13
C VAL A 320 17.06 6.52 17.49
N THR A 321 17.83 5.44 17.50
CA THR A 321 18.08 4.61 18.69
C THR A 321 19.33 5.06 19.48
N VAL A 322 20.30 5.70 18.82
CA VAL A 322 21.50 6.24 19.47
C VAL A 322 21.13 7.51 20.28
N PRO A 323 21.38 7.53 21.60
CA PRO A 323 21.06 8.70 22.43
C PRO A 323 21.90 9.92 22.04
N LEU A 324 21.23 11.04 21.74
CA LEU A 324 21.89 12.35 21.55
C LEU A 324 22.38 12.95 22.89
N SER A 325 22.04 12.35 24.03
CA SER A 325 22.57 12.70 25.35
C SER A 325 22.42 11.56 26.36
N PRO A 326 23.35 11.43 27.33
CA PRO A 326 23.31 10.40 28.37
C PRO A 326 22.15 10.55 29.38
N SER A 327 21.33 11.60 29.27
CA SER A 327 20.19 11.89 30.15
C SER A 327 18.82 11.48 29.58
N VAL A 328 18.76 10.89 28.38
CA VAL A 328 17.49 10.48 27.75
C VAL A 328 17.05 9.11 28.31
N VAL A 329 15.95 9.12 29.06
CA VAL A 329 15.27 7.92 29.59
C VAL A 329 14.93 6.97 28.45
N GLU A 330 15.10 5.64 28.64
CA GLU A 330 14.89 4.62 27.60
C GLU A 330 13.50 4.65 26.93
N ASP A 331 12.50 5.22 27.62
CA ASP A 331 11.10 5.39 27.19
C ASP A 331 10.93 6.36 25.98
N ASP A 332 12.01 7.04 25.58
CA ASP A 332 11.95 8.08 24.54
C ASP A 332 12.24 7.55 23.11
N ARG A 333 12.75 6.32 22.97
CA ARG A 333 13.17 5.77 21.67
C ARG A 333 11.97 5.23 20.88
N ASP A 334 11.83 5.63 19.60
CA ASP A 334 10.80 5.09 18.69
C ASP A 334 11.21 3.73 18.11
N VAL A 335 11.38 2.75 19.00
CA VAL A 335 11.73 1.35 18.67
C VAL A 335 10.47 0.62 18.16
N PRO A 336 10.58 -0.25 17.14
CA PRO A 336 9.46 -1.06 16.70
C PRO A 336 8.92 -1.92 17.85
N PRO A 337 7.62 -1.87 18.16
CA PRO A 337 7.03 -2.67 19.23
C PRO A 337 6.96 -4.14 18.82
N PRO A 338 6.66 -5.08 19.74
CA PRO A 338 6.30 -6.43 19.37
C PRO A 338 5.23 -6.47 18.27
N ILE A 339 5.34 -7.41 17.32
CA ILE A 339 4.45 -7.48 16.16
C ILE A 339 2.96 -7.53 16.55
N ARG A 340 2.66 -8.17 17.69
CA ARG A 340 1.31 -8.28 18.26
C ARG A 340 0.71 -6.92 18.62
N GLU A 341 1.53 -6.02 19.13
CA GLU A 341 1.11 -4.70 19.56
C GLU A 341 0.82 -3.76 18.40
N ILE A 342 1.31 -4.04 17.18
CA ILE A 342 1.07 -3.17 16.01
C ILE A 342 -0.40 -3.19 15.58
N TRP A 343 -1.03 -4.36 15.58
CA TRP A 343 -2.39 -4.56 15.09
C TRP A 343 -3.16 -5.57 15.93
N PHE A 344 -2.58 -6.75 16.17
CA PHE A 344 -3.31 -7.94 16.61
C PHE A 344 -3.98 -7.76 17.97
N ASP A 345 -3.24 -7.28 18.96
CA ASP A 345 -3.80 -7.12 20.30
C ASP A 345 -4.90 -6.04 20.31
N ALA A 346 -4.74 -4.96 19.54
CA ALA A 346 -5.72 -3.87 19.46
C ALA A 346 -6.98 -4.29 18.70
N ALA A 347 -6.81 -5.03 17.60
CA ALA A 347 -7.91 -5.62 16.86
C ALA A 347 -8.70 -6.61 17.73
N GLN A 348 -8.03 -7.50 18.45
CA GLN A 348 -8.70 -8.44 19.37
C GLN A 348 -9.48 -7.73 20.46
N GLU A 349 -8.93 -6.66 21.05
CA GLU A 349 -9.64 -5.87 22.06
C GLU A 349 -10.93 -5.25 21.49
N VAL A 350 -10.86 -4.62 20.31
CA VAL A 350 -12.03 -4.03 19.65
C VAL A 350 -13.03 -5.10 19.25
N MET A 351 -12.58 -6.24 18.71
CA MET A 351 -13.45 -7.35 18.31
C MET A 351 -14.18 -7.96 19.51
N LYS A 352 -13.49 -8.18 20.64
CA LYS A 352 -14.11 -8.66 21.89
C LYS A 352 -15.12 -7.66 22.43
N LYS A 353 -14.76 -6.37 22.46
CA LYS A 353 -15.67 -5.31 22.92
C LYS A 353 -16.95 -5.23 22.08
N ARG A 354 -16.87 -5.57 20.80
CA ARG A 354 -18.02 -5.61 19.87
C ARG A 354 -18.73 -6.96 19.82
N GLY A 355 -18.28 -7.97 20.59
CA GLY A 355 -18.88 -9.32 20.57
C GLY A 355 -18.69 -10.06 19.24
N LEU A 356 -17.59 -9.81 18.52
CA LEU A 356 -17.29 -10.42 17.22
C LEU A 356 -16.52 -11.75 17.33
N GLU A 357 -16.28 -12.25 18.54
CA GLU A 357 -15.68 -13.57 18.76
C GLU A 357 -16.71 -14.48 19.45
N PRO A 358 -17.01 -15.68 18.92
CA PRO A 358 -16.47 -16.28 17.68
C PRO A 358 -17.06 -15.67 16.39
N HIS A 359 -16.30 -15.65 15.30
CA HIS A 359 -16.77 -15.24 13.97
C HIS A 359 -16.53 -16.31 12.90
N ARG A 360 -17.30 -16.21 11.82
CA ARG A 360 -17.22 -17.11 10.68
C ARG A 360 -15.89 -16.96 9.95
N MET A 361 -15.29 -18.08 9.58
CA MET A 361 -14.15 -18.11 8.68
C MET A 361 -14.52 -17.53 7.32
N GLU A 362 -13.71 -16.58 6.87
CA GLU A 362 -13.80 -16.03 5.52
C GLU A 362 -12.98 -16.90 4.57
N GLY A 363 -13.55 -17.26 3.42
CA GLY A 363 -12.78 -17.87 2.34
C GLY A 363 -12.66 -16.90 1.17
N LEU A 364 -11.45 -16.76 0.65
CA LEU A 364 -11.21 -16.06 -0.61
C LEU A 364 -11.66 -16.96 -1.76
N ALA A 365 -12.37 -16.40 -2.74
CA ALA A 365 -12.80 -17.10 -3.95
C ALA A 365 -13.41 -18.51 -3.70
N LEU A 366 -14.20 -18.65 -2.64
CA LEU A 366 -14.97 -19.85 -2.30
C LEU A 366 -15.81 -20.30 -3.51
N GLY A 367 -15.51 -21.48 -4.04
CA GLY A 367 -16.21 -22.08 -5.18
C GLY A 367 -15.37 -22.20 -6.45
N MET A 368 -14.36 -21.33 -6.67
CA MET A 368 -13.52 -21.41 -7.87
C MET A 368 -12.47 -22.53 -7.83
N PHE A 369 -12.10 -22.96 -6.63
CA PHE A 369 -11.13 -24.03 -6.40
C PHE A 369 -11.79 -25.37 -6.05
N GLY A 370 -13.04 -25.61 -6.49
CA GLY A 370 -13.75 -26.86 -6.18
C GLY A 370 -13.98 -27.07 -4.68
N GLY A 371 -14.12 -25.98 -3.92
CA GLY A 371 -14.32 -26.03 -2.46
C GLY A 371 -13.03 -25.98 -1.63
N ILE A 372 -11.85 -25.79 -2.22
CA ILE A 372 -10.61 -25.56 -1.45
C ILE A 372 -10.72 -24.23 -0.71
N VAL A 373 -10.81 -24.31 0.61
CA VAL A 373 -10.76 -23.16 1.50
C VAL A 373 -9.30 -22.73 1.66
N VAL A 374 -9.03 -21.44 1.43
CA VAL A 374 -7.74 -20.84 1.77
C VAL A 374 -7.62 -20.78 3.29
N ASN A 375 -7.10 -21.85 3.91
CA ASN A 375 -6.87 -21.94 5.36
C ASN A 375 -5.80 -20.93 5.87
N ASP A 376 -5.17 -20.18 4.96
CA ASP A 376 -4.16 -19.17 5.30
C ASP A 376 -4.73 -17.89 5.95
N LEU A 377 -6.06 -17.73 5.99
CA LEU A 377 -6.75 -16.59 6.62
C LEU A 377 -7.22 -16.83 8.06
N MET A 378 -6.95 -18.01 8.64
CA MET A 378 -7.47 -18.34 9.97
C MET A 378 -6.82 -17.51 11.08
N CYS A 379 -7.66 -16.99 11.99
CA CYS A 379 -7.25 -16.44 13.28
C CYS A 379 -7.83 -17.29 14.43
N THR A 380 -7.43 -17.00 15.67
CA THR A 380 -7.87 -17.73 16.86
C THR A 380 -9.37 -17.61 17.16
N GLY A 381 -10.03 -16.57 16.65
CA GLY A 381 -11.48 -16.33 16.80
C GLY A 381 -12.35 -16.97 15.71
N CYS A 382 -11.74 -17.60 14.70
CA CYS A 382 -12.47 -18.25 13.62
C CYS A 382 -13.12 -19.57 14.08
N VAL A 383 -14.43 -19.72 13.86
CA VAL A 383 -15.11 -21.02 13.91
C VAL A 383 -15.19 -21.63 12.52
N GLY A 384 -14.83 -22.91 12.41
CA GLY A 384 -14.88 -23.67 11.16
C GLY A 384 -16.32 -23.87 10.68
N TRP A 385 -16.49 -24.17 9.39
CA TRP A 385 -17.79 -24.44 8.77
C TRP A 385 -18.50 -25.72 9.29
N LEU A 386 -17.83 -26.51 10.12
CA LEU A 386 -18.32 -27.79 10.66
C LEU A 386 -18.94 -27.62 12.05
N SER A 387 -19.97 -26.79 12.16
CA SER A 387 -20.85 -26.77 13.34
C SER A 387 -22.28 -26.39 12.94
N ARG A 388 -22.93 -27.27 12.19
CA ARG A 388 -24.35 -27.57 12.31
C ARG A 388 -24.57 -29.05 12.06
#